data_AF-A0A2T2W2Z6-F1
#
_entry.id   AF-A0A2T2W2Z6-F1
#
_cell.length_a   1.000
_cell.length_b   1.000
_cell.length_c   1.000
_cell.angle_alpha   90.00
_cell.angle_beta   90.00
_cell.angle_gamma   90.00
#
_symmetry.space_group_name_H-M   'P 1'
#
loop_
_entity.id
_entity.type
_entity.pdbx_description
1 polymer ?
#
loop_
_entity_poly.entity_id
_entity_poly.type
_entity_poly.pdbx_seq_one_letter_code
_entity_poly.pdbx_strand_id
1 'polypeptide(L)' 'MTLESSIFNNIHKLPEPIQQSVLLYTEFLVSRYAKDSAETTEDAVSQNLHLAGSMKGTFVLPLPDNFDKPLEEFEEHM' A
#
# COMPACT_ATOMS: atom_id res chain seq x y z
N MET A 1 16.95 14.23 -29.15
CA MET A 1 17.24 14.52 -27.74
C MET A 1 17.00 13.27 -26.94
N THR A 2 17.94 12.83 -26.13
CA THR A 2 17.74 11.71 -25.20
C THR A 2 16.97 12.21 -23.98
N LEU A 3 16.12 11.35 -23.40
CA LEU A 3 15.33 11.69 -22.20
C LEU A 3 16.23 12.20 -21.06
N GLU A 4 17.39 11.57 -20.89
CA GLU A 4 18.41 11.93 -19.90
C GLU A 4 18.89 13.38 -20.04
N SER A 5 19.14 13.82 -21.28
CA SER A 5 19.57 15.20 -21.56
C SER A 5 18.47 16.21 -21.23
N SER A 6 17.20 15.87 -21.47
CA SER A 6 16.07 16.72 -21.11
C SER A 6 15.89 16.84 -19.59
N ILE A 7 16.08 15.74 -18.85
CA ILE A 7 16.00 15.72 -17.38
C ILE A 7 17.09 16.61 -16.79
N PHE A 8 18.35 16.44 -17.23
CA PHE A 8 19.48 17.23 -16.74
C PHE A 8 19.28 18.74 -16.94
N ASN A 9 18.86 19.13 -18.14
CA ASN A 9 18.58 20.53 -18.46
C ASN A 9 17.42 21.12 -17.64
N ASN A 10 16.48 20.28 -17.17
CA ASN A 10 15.36 20.73 -16.35
C ASN A 10 15.78 20.96 -14.90
N ILE A 11 16.62 20.07 -14.35
CA ILE A 11 17.13 20.16 -12.97
C ILE A 11 17.85 21.50 -12.73
N HIS A 12 18.63 21.97 -13.70
CA HIS A 12 19.32 23.26 -13.61
C HIS A 12 18.41 24.48 -13.55
N LYS A 13 17.14 24.36 -13.96
CA LYS A 13 16.15 25.45 -13.87
C LYS A 13 15.46 25.52 -12.51
N LEU A 14 15.67 24.52 -11.64
CA LEU A 14 15.01 24.41 -10.35
C LEU A 14 15.82 25.11 -9.24
N PRO A 15 15.14 25.74 -8.27
CA PRO A 15 15.76 26.18 -7.01
C PRO A 15 16.43 25.03 -6.24
N GLU A 16 17.51 25.34 -5.52
CA GLU A 16 18.29 24.40 -4.69
C GLU A 16 17.47 23.48 -3.77
N PRO A 17 16.46 23.95 -2.99
CA PRO A 17 15.68 23.06 -2.12
C PRO A 17 14.88 22.02 -2.91
N ILE A 18 14.48 22.34 -4.15
CA ILE A 18 13.75 21.41 -5.01
C ILE A 18 14.70 20.39 -5.61
N GLN A 19 15.95 20.76 -5.93
CA GLN A 19 16.96 19.81 -6.39
C GLN A 19 17.24 18.71 -5.35
N GLN A 20 17.25 19.06 -4.06
CA GLN A 20 17.39 18.09 -2.97
C GLN A 20 16.21 17.10 -2.94
N SER A 21 14.98 17.59 -3.16
CA SER A 21 13.80 16.72 -3.24
C SER A 21 13.84 15.76 -4.45
N VAL A 22 14.37 16.24 -5.58
CA VAL A 22 14.57 15.41 -6.78
C VAL A 22 15.60 14.32 -6.49
N LEU A 23 16.72 14.65 -5.83
CA LEU A 23 17.72 13.68 -5.42
C LEU A 23 17.10 12.58 -4.54
N LEU A 24 16.41 12.96 -3.47
CA LEU A 24 15.75 12.02 -2.56
C LEU A 24 14.76 11.10 -3.30
N TYR A 25 13.99 11.66 -4.24
CA TYR A 25 13.06 10.88 -5.04
C TYR A 25 13.77 9.91 -5.99
N THR A 26 14.87 10.32 -6.61
CA THR A 26 15.67 9.42 -7.46
C THR A 26 16.28 8.27 -6.65
N GLU A 27 16.78 8.54 -5.43
CA GLU A 27 17.27 7.50 -4.51
C GLU A 27 16.14 6.54 -4.11
N PHE A 28 14.95 7.07 -3.81
CA PHE A 28 13.78 6.25 -3.54
C PHE A 28 13.45 5.31 -4.70
N LEU A 29 13.40 5.83 -5.94
CA LEU A 29 13.11 5.01 -7.13
C LEU A 29 14.16 3.92 -7.33
N VAL A 30 15.45 4.25 -7.20
CA VAL A 30 16.53 3.26 -7.29
C VAL A 30 16.34 2.17 -6.24
N SER A 31 16.05 2.55 -4.98
CA SER A 31 15.86 1.59 -3.89
C SER A 31 14.64 0.68 -4.07
N ARG A 32 13.56 1.21 -4.66
CA ARG A 32 12.31 0.47 -4.91
C ARG A 32 12.51 -0.55 -6.01
N TYR A 33 12.98 -0.11 -7.17
CA TYR A 33 13.13 -0.99 -8.33
C TYR A 33 14.35 -1.92 -8.23
N ALA A 34 15.36 -1.58 -7.42
CA ALA A 34 16.42 -2.53 -7.08
C ALA A 34 15.92 -3.71 -6.21
N LYS A 35 14.91 -3.48 -5.36
CA LYS A 35 14.24 -4.54 -4.59
C LYS A 35 13.29 -5.37 -5.45
N ASP A 36 12.50 -4.71 -6.30
CA ASP A 36 11.59 -5.40 -7.22
C ASP A 36 12.34 -6.32 -8.21
N SER A 37 13.60 -5.99 -8.55
CA SER A 37 14.47 -6.81 -9.40
C SER A 37 14.99 -8.08 -8.70
N ALA A 38 14.88 -8.18 -7.37
CA ALA A 38 15.28 -9.36 -6.59
C ALA A 38 14.11 -10.33 -6.31
N GLU A 39 12.87 -9.92 -6.56
CA GLU A 39 11.65 -10.68 -6.25
C GLU A 39 10.94 -11.19 -7.52
N THR A 40 11.69 -11.62 -8.52
CA THR A 40 11.11 -12.33 -9.67
C THR A 40 10.93 -13.83 -9.37
N THR A 41 10.14 -14.15 -8.35
CA THR A 41 9.44 -15.44 -8.26
C THR A 41 8.21 -15.25 -7.38
N GLU A 42 7.04 -15.40 -8.00
CA GLU A 42 5.78 -15.82 -7.36
C GLU A 42 5.12 -14.76 -6.44
N ASP A 43 4.32 -13.86 -7.05
CA ASP A 43 2.89 -13.74 -6.70
C ASP A 43 2.25 -12.52 -7.36
N ALA A 44 1.57 -12.79 -8.48
CA ALA A 44 0.60 -11.89 -9.04
C ALA A 44 -0.71 -11.92 -8.23
N VAL A 45 -0.75 -11.44 -6.97
CA VAL A 45 -2.03 -11.18 -6.28
C VAL A 45 -1.95 -9.98 -5.31
N SER A 46 -2.51 -8.85 -5.77
CA SER A 46 -3.26 -7.85 -4.98
C SER A 46 -2.71 -7.42 -3.61
N GLN A 47 -1.96 -6.31 -3.52
CA GLN A 47 -1.62 -5.72 -2.21
C GLN A 47 -1.63 -4.18 -2.16
N ASN A 48 -2.65 -3.53 -2.73
CA ASN A 48 -2.99 -2.15 -2.37
C ASN A 48 -4.46 -2.04 -1.92
N LEU A 49 -4.92 -2.95 -1.05
CA LEU A 49 -5.95 -2.57 -0.10
C LEU A 49 -5.23 -2.07 1.15
N HIS A 50 -5.24 -0.76 1.36
CA HIS A 50 -4.90 -0.19 2.65
C HIS A 50 -5.92 -0.70 3.68
N LEU A 51 -5.61 -1.85 4.31
CA LEU A 51 -6.34 -2.35 5.48
C LEU A 51 -5.82 -1.66 6.76
N ALA A 52 -5.45 -0.38 6.66
CA ALA A 52 -5.05 0.40 7.83
C ALA A 52 -6.28 0.52 8.76
N GLY A 53 -6.20 -0.08 9.95
CA GLY A 53 -7.30 -0.11 10.92
C GLY A 53 -8.24 -1.31 10.82
N SER A 54 -7.99 -2.29 9.94
CA SER A 54 -8.75 -3.54 9.99
C SER A 54 -8.28 -4.43 11.14
N MET A 55 -9.21 -4.81 12.01
CA MET A 55 -8.99 -5.79 13.06
C MET A 55 -9.39 -7.22 12.64
N LYS A 56 -9.57 -7.46 11.33
CA LYS A 56 -9.92 -8.78 10.79
C LYS A 56 -8.85 -9.81 11.19
N GLY A 57 -9.23 -10.77 12.03
CA GLY A 57 -8.34 -11.81 12.54
C GLY A 57 -7.53 -11.43 13.79
N THR A 58 -7.69 -10.22 14.35
CA THR A 58 -6.97 -9.80 15.56
C THR A 58 -7.57 -10.35 16.85
N PHE A 59 -8.88 -10.62 16.86
CA PHE A 59 -9.56 -11.21 18.00
C PHE A 59 -10.56 -12.25 17.54
N VAL A 60 -10.62 -13.36 18.27
CA VAL A 60 -11.74 -14.30 18.24
C VAL A 60 -12.64 -13.88 19.39
N LEU A 61 -13.82 -13.33 19.08
CA LEU A 61 -14.83 -13.14 20.12
C LEU A 61 -15.20 -14.53 20.66
N PRO A 62 -15.12 -14.78 21.98
CA PRO A 62 -15.71 -15.96 22.58
C PRO A 62 -17.23 -15.77 22.56
N LEU A 63 -17.83 -15.97 21.38
CA LEU A 63 -19.26 -15.96 21.22
C LEU A 63 -19.82 -17.26 21.81
N PRO A 64 -20.96 -17.21 22.50
CA PRO A 64 -21.65 -18.42 22.93
C PRO A 64 -22.19 -19.16 21.69
N ASP A 65 -22.32 -20.49 21.79
CA ASP A 65 -22.77 -21.35 20.67
C ASP A 65 -24.18 -21.00 20.14
N ASN A 66 -24.94 -20.19 20.87
CA ASN A 66 -26.28 -19.74 20.51
C ASN A 66 -26.34 -18.31 19.95
N PHE A 67 -25.19 -17.65 19.68
CA PHE A 67 -25.16 -16.27 19.19
C PHE A 67 -25.97 -16.06 17.89
N ASP A 68 -25.93 -17.03 16.98
CA ASP A 68 -26.64 -16.96 15.70
C ASP A 68 -28.13 -17.33 15.80
N LYS A 69 -28.63 -17.69 17.00
CA LYS A 69 -30.05 -18.01 17.17
C LYS A 69 -30.89 -16.73 17.22
N PRO A 70 -32.08 -16.72 16.60
CA PRO A 70 -33.00 -15.61 16.77
C PRO A 70 -33.35 -15.46 18.26
N LEU A 71 -33.51 -14.22 18.69
CA LEU A 71 -34.07 -13.95 20.01
C LEU A 71 -35.56 -14.32 19.97
N GLU A 72 -36.08 -14.86 21.07
CA GLU A 72 -37.49 -15.29 21.19
C GLU A 72 -38.47 -14.17 20.78
N GLU A 73 -38.13 -12.91 21.05
CA GLU A 73 -38.94 -11.73 20.70
C GLU A 73 -38.96 -11.41 19.20
N PHE A 74 -38.00 -11.92 18.41
CA PHE A 74 -37.86 -11.65 16.98
C PHE A 74 -38.09 -12.88 16.10
N GLU A 75 -38.52 -14.03 16.66
CA GLU A 75 -38.85 -15.23 15.87
C GLU A 75 -39.97 -14.96 14.85
N GLU A 76 -40.93 -14.11 15.17
CA GLU A 76 -42.03 -13.75 14.26
C GLU A 76 -41.61 -12.84 13.09
N HIS A 77 -40.37 -12.33 13.09
CA HIS A 77 -39.87 -11.31 12.16
C HIS A 77 -38.68 -11.76 11.29
N MET A 78 -38.17 -12.98 11.49
CA MET A 78 -37.07 -13.60 10.72
C MET A 78 -37.60 -14.65 9.74
#